data_AF-A0AAN8ZM98-F1
#
_entry.id   AF-A0AAN8ZM98-F1
#
_cell.length_a   1.000
_cell.length_b   1.000
_cell.length_c   1.000
_cell.angle_alpha   90.00
_cell.angle_beta   90.00
_cell.angle_gamma   90.00
#
_symmetry.space_group_name_H-M   'P 1'
#
loop_
_entity.id
_entity.type
_entity.pdbx_description
1 polymer ?
#
loop_
_entity_poly.entity_id
_entity_poly.type
_entity_poly.pdbx_seq_one_letter_code
_entity_poly.pdbx_strand_id
1 'polypeptide(L)' 'MNKSEGKTNPVSRRKVCILCERSQVQGKPMKTKFLPRQNGDLSFMYDVLQAFEGNYLAQVTMLVLAAVRR' A
#
# COMPACT_ATOMS: atom_id res chain seq x y z
N MET A 1 24.85 -42.88 -4.45
CA MET A 1 25.12 -42.57 -5.89
C MET A 1 23.78 -42.63 -6.60
N ASN A 2 23.21 -41.64 -7.28
CA ASN A 2 23.59 -40.28 -7.66
C ASN A 2 22.32 -39.39 -7.75
N LYS A 3 22.55 -38.09 -7.73
CA LYS A 3 21.63 -36.94 -7.74
C LYS A 3 21.28 -36.52 -9.18
N SER A 4 20.09 -35.94 -9.41
CA SER A 4 19.76 -34.86 -10.39
C SER A 4 18.24 -34.84 -10.62
N GLU A 5 17.50 -33.76 -10.88
CA GLU A 5 17.58 -32.31 -10.71
C GLU A 5 16.19 -31.80 -11.16
N GLY A 6 15.69 -30.72 -10.56
CA GLY A 6 14.31 -30.25 -10.73
C GLY A 6 13.99 -29.65 -12.10
N LYS A 7 12.71 -29.70 -12.48
CA LYS A 7 12.10 -28.81 -13.48
C LYS A 7 10.93 -28.09 -12.84
N THR A 8 11.20 -26.92 -12.28
CA THR A 8 10.17 -25.99 -11.82
C THR A 8 9.44 -25.43 -13.03
N ASN A 9 8.10 -25.44 -12.97
CA ASN A 9 7.22 -24.87 -13.98
C ASN A 9 7.58 -23.40 -14.25
N PRO A 10 7.51 -22.91 -15.51
CA PRO A 10 7.83 -21.53 -15.82
C PRO A 10 6.79 -20.62 -15.16
N VAL A 11 7.18 -19.98 -14.06
CA VAL A 11 6.41 -18.91 -13.42
C VAL A 11 6.30 -17.78 -14.44
N SER A 12 5.10 -17.65 -15.00
CA SER A 12 4.70 -16.55 -15.88
C SER A 12 5.02 -15.22 -15.19
N ARG A 13 6.11 -14.58 -15.61
CA ARG A 13 6.53 -13.27 -15.09
C ARG A 13 5.50 -12.24 -15.53
N ARG A 14 4.50 -11.99 -14.67
CA ARG A 14 3.64 -10.81 -14.79
C ARG A 14 4.55 -9.59 -14.66
N LYS A 15 4.81 -8.90 -15.78
CA LYS A 15 5.41 -7.57 -15.78
C LYS A 15 4.46 -6.65 -15.03
N VAL A 16 4.83 -6.24 -13.82
CA VAL A 16 4.20 -5.11 -13.15
C VAL A 16 4.68 -3.86 -13.88
N CYS A 17 3.82 -3.26 -14.68
CA CYS A 17 4.08 -1.92 -15.23
C CYS A 17 3.94 -0.91 -14.09
N ILE A 18 5.09 -0.47 -13.57
CA ILE A 18 5.22 0.75 -12.79
C ILE A 18 5.13 1.88 -13.83
N LEU A 19 4.16 2.78 -13.68
CA LEU A 19 3.64 3.74 -14.68
C LEU A 19 2.57 3.16 -15.64
N CYS A 20 1.34 3.04 -15.13
CA CYS A 20 0.16 3.21 -16.00
C CYS A 20 0.03 4.69 -16.34
N GLU A 21 -0.04 4.98 -17.64
CA GLU A 21 -0.31 6.32 -18.17
C GLU A 21 -1.60 6.87 -17.52
N ARG A 22 -1.53 8.14 -17.11
CA ARG A 22 -2.60 8.86 -16.42
C ARG A 22 -3.85 8.94 -17.32
N SER A 23 -4.69 7.92 -17.29
CA SER A 23 -6.12 8.13 -17.51
C SER A 23 -6.63 8.85 -16.27
N GLN A 24 -6.94 10.14 -16.41
CA GLN A 24 -7.66 10.87 -15.37
C GLN A 24 -9.07 10.29 -15.28
N VAL A 25 -9.19 9.16 -14.59
CA VAL A 25 -10.48 8.69 -14.09
C VAL A 25 -10.86 9.70 -13.04
N GLN A 26 -11.67 10.68 -13.44
CA GLN A 26 -12.40 11.55 -12.53
C GLN A 26 -13.37 10.65 -11.77
N GLY A 27 -12.85 9.98 -10.75
CA GLY A 27 -13.63 9.16 -9.83
C GLY A 27 -14.68 10.08 -9.24
N LYS A 28 -15.95 9.82 -9.56
CA LYS A 28 -17.07 10.48 -8.88
C LYS A 28 -16.81 10.33 -7.37
N PRO A 29 -16.83 11.41 -6.57
CA PRO A 29 -16.56 11.30 -5.15
C PRO A 29 -17.58 10.32 -4.58
N MET A 30 -17.11 9.12 -4.22
CA MET A 30 -17.93 8.17 -3.49
C MET A 30 -18.35 8.91 -2.23
N LYS A 31 -19.66 9.10 -2.04
CA LYS A 31 -20.21 9.67 -0.81
C LYS A 31 -19.84 8.71 0.31
N THR A 32 -18.71 8.94 0.95
CA THR A 32 -18.35 8.21 2.16
C THR A 32 -19.32 8.65 3.24
N LYS A 33 -19.69 7.73 4.14
CA LYS A 33 -20.52 8.07 5.31
C LYS A 33 -19.74 8.88 6.36
N PHE A 34 -18.47 9.17 6.09
CA PHE A 34 -17.58 9.83 7.02
C PHE A 34 -17.55 11.32 6.76
N LEU A 35 -17.53 12.09 7.84
CA LEU A 35 -17.29 13.52 7.76
C LEU A 35 -15.91 13.79 7.15
N PRO A 36 -15.71 14.93 6.48
CA PRO A 36 -14.39 15.37 6.07
C PRO A 36 -13.44 15.40 7.27
N ARG A 37 -12.16 15.11 7.04
CA ARG A 37 -11.13 15.13 8.10
C ARG A 37 -11.11 16.50 8.79
N GLN A 38 -11.15 16.50 10.12
CA GLN A 38 -11.18 17.69 10.96
C GLN A 38 -9.85 17.92 11.64
N ASN A 39 -9.63 19.17 12.08
CA ASN A 39 -8.51 19.46 12.96
C ASN A 39 -8.70 18.72 14.28
N GLY A 40 -7.62 18.11 14.78
CA GLY A 40 -7.70 17.25 15.95
C GLY A 40 -7.91 15.78 15.61
N ASP A 41 -8.30 15.44 14.37
CA ASP A 41 -8.42 14.04 13.96
C ASP A 41 -7.06 13.35 13.99
N LEU A 42 -7.05 12.11 14.47
CA LEU A 42 -5.87 11.26 14.45
C LEU A 42 -5.62 10.78 13.01
N SER A 43 -4.44 11.10 12.49
CA SER A 43 -3.87 10.52 11.29
C SER A 43 -2.77 9.56 11.69
N PHE A 44 -2.75 8.37 11.11
CA PHE A 44 -1.58 7.50 11.25
C PHE A 44 -1.16 6.98 9.89
N MET A 45 0.15 6.82 9.77
CA MET A 45 0.82 6.23 8.62
C MET A 45 1.68 5.09 9.14
N TYR A 46 1.87 4.07 8.33
CA TYR A 46 2.74 2.96 8.67
C TYR A 46 3.66 2.65 7.50
N ASP A 47 4.91 2.34 7.81
CA ASP A 47 5.90 1.85 6.86
C ASP A 47 6.28 0.42 7.24
N VAL A 48 6.20 -0.50 6.28
CA VAL A 48 6.46 -1.92 6.51
C VAL A 48 7.96 -2.17 6.31
N LEU A 49 8.65 -2.48 7.40
CA LEU A 49 10.10 -2.71 7.39
C LEU A 49 10.45 -4.12 6.91
N GLN A 50 9.70 -5.11 7.38
CA GLN A 50 9.94 -6.51 7.03
C GLN A 50 8.65 -7.33 7.07
N ALA A 51 8.51 -8.23 6.08
CA ALA A 51 7.43 -9.21 6.01
C ALA A 51 7.94 -10.58 6.47
N PHE A 52 7.14 -11.26 7.28
CA PHE A 52 7.32 -12.64 7.70
C PHE A 52 6.12 -13.46 7.23
N GLU A 53 6.19 -14.78 7.39
CA GLU A 53 5.06 -15.65 7.10
C GLU A 53 3.95 -15.44 8.14
N GLY A 54 2.96 -14.62 7.80
CA GLY A 54 1.76 -14.36 8.61
C GLY A 54 1.75 -13.03 9.38
N ASN A 55 2.83 -12.25 9.37
CA ASN A 55 2.88 -10.94 10.03
C ASN A 55 3.91 -10.00 9.41
N TYR A 56 3.83 -8.73 9.82
CA TYR A 56 4.71 -7.66 9.33
C TYR A 56 5.25 -6.85 10.52
N LEU A 57 6.53 -6.50 10.46
CA LEU A 57 7.10 -5.47 11.31
C LEU A 57 6.92 -4.12 10.61
N ALA A 58 6.21 -3.21 11.26
CA ALA A 58 5.94 -1.88 10.71
C ALA A 58 6.28 -0.78 11.72
N GLN A 59 6.84 0.31 11.22
CA GLN A 59 6.98 1.56 11.95
C GLN A 59 5.70 2.38 11.78
N VAL A 60 5.12 2.83 12.89
CA VAL A 60 3.88 3.63 12.86
C VAL A 60 4.18 5.06 13.27
N THR A 61 3.70 6.01 12.47
CA THR A 61 3.74 7.45 12.77
C THR A 61 2.33 7.94 12.98
N MET A 62 2.06 8.47 14.18
CA MET A 62 0.79 9.07 14.55
C MET A 62 0.92 10.59 14.58
N LEU A 63 0.00 11.29 13.91
CA LEU A 63 -0.04 12.74 13.79
C LEU A 63 -1.46 13.24 14.04
N VAL A 64 -1.60 14.28 14.83
CA VAL A 64 -2.85 15.01 14.92
C VAL A 64 -2.94 15.96 13.74
N LEU A 65 -4.06 15.93 13.01
CA LEU A 65 -4.28 16.87 11.92
C LEU A 65 -4.42 18.30 12.47
N ALA A 66 -3.54 19.17 12.01
CA ALA A 66 -3.70 20.60 12.18
C ALA A 66 -4.14 21.22 10.84
N ALA A 67 -5.01 22.23 10.90
CA ALA A 67 -5.30 23.01 9.70
C ALA A 67 -4.02 23.73 9.30
N VAL A 68 -3.56 23.46 8.08
CA VAL A 68 -2.65 24.36 7.39
C VAL A 68 -3.44 25.63 7.11
N ARG A 69 -3.33 26.61 8.01
CA ARG A 69 -3.78 27.97 7.75
C ARG A 69 -2.91 28.50 6.62
N ARG A 70 -3.53 28.75 5.47
CA ARG A 70 -2.90 29.46 4.34
C ARG A 70 -2.91 30.95 4.60
#